data_AF-A0A437D6C3-F1
#
_entry.id   AF-A0A437D6C3-F1
#
_cell.length_a   1.000
_cell.length_b   1.000
_cell.length_c   1.000
_cell.angle_alpha   90.00
_cell.angle_beta   90.00
_cell.angle_gamma   90.00
#
_symmetry.space_group_name_H-M   'P 1'
#
loop_
_entity.id
_entity.type
_entity.pdbx_description
1 polymer ?
#
loop_
_entity_poly.entity_id
_entity_poly.type
_entity_poly.pdbx_seq_one_letter_code
_entity_poly.pdbx_strand_id
1 'polypeptide(L)'
;MTDGKACKVCNFTRQKSYGVSAPSLDDLKKKGCESLGFSPSDPIKVVLENDGTIVEDQAYFLCLPSNTKFMLLHDKETWSPARKIDGGTAWMQRESVMLETDSVDAGSSVAPWLDLAQQLKQDLTSIILMSEADLQLLVDAPSTELAAALGFQVKKAENLQETLQNVLDRREEERQSKELLQLYLKTVEKEDNQQEEAGQSSTDDGVAGDVDMPDGIEVDSASGFMSRTLMVLKGKTSPETRLSTEDLQMVVTRGVDAMKQVLGWDEAKTAALLQACEAELSRRLQQIQAMQSISNTQLDGRRQSSGTSAEDSVERPATGGT
;
A
#
# COMPACT_ATOMS: atom_id res chain seq x y z
N MET A 1 -42.28 -18.54 18.91
CA MET A 1 -41.90 -18.91 17.52
C MET A 1 -40.56 -18.25 17.29
N THR A 2 -39.47 -19.02 17.24
CA THR A 2 -38.14 -18.46 16.96
C THR A 2 -38.10 -18.04 15.50
N ASP A 3 -38.08 -16.73 15.25
CA ASP A 3 -37.96 -16.19 13.90
C ASP A 3 -36.65 -16.70 13.28
N GLY A 4 -36.75 -17.51 12.24
CA GLY A 4 -35.60 -18.19 11.66
C GLY A 4 -34.79 -17.21 10.82
N LYS A 5 -33.47 -17.15 11.04
CA LYS A 5 -32.58 -16.29 10.27
C LYS A 5 -32.60 -16.69 8.79
N ALA A 6 -32.99 -15.76 7.93
CA ALA A 6 -32.92 -15.97 6.48
C ALA A 6 -31.46 -16.08 6.03
N CYS A 7 -31.13 -17.14 5.32
CA CYS A 7 -29.80 -17.49 4.83
C CYS A 7 -29.91 -17.96 3.38
N LYS A 8 -28.80 -17.94 2.64
CA LYS A 8 -28.70 -18.56 1.31
C LYS A 8 -27.70 -19.71 1.38
N VAL A 9 -28.00 -20.83 0.72
CA VAL A 9 -27.12 -21.99 0.65
C VAL A 9 -26.83 -22.34 -0.80
N CYS A 10 -25.60 -22.74 -1.13
CA CYS A 10 -25.24 -23.23 -2.46
C CYS A 10 -24.35 -24.47 -2.40
N ASN A 11 -24.28 -25.19 -3.52
CA ASN A 11 -23.35 -26.30 -3.71
C ASN A 11 -21.95 -25.80 -4.11
N PHE A 12 -20.97 -26.71 -4.10
CA PHE A 12 -19.58 -26.45 -4.53
C PHE A 12 -19.49 -25.78 -5.92
N THR A 13 -20.36 -26.15 -6.88
CA THR A 13 -20.33 -25.56 -8.23
C THR A 13 -20.94 -24.16 -8.32
N ARG A 14 -21.57 -23.66 -7.25
CA ARG A 14 -22.31 -22.38 -7.19
C ARG A 14 -23.44 -22.24 -8.22
N GLN A 15 -23.79 -23.30 -8.95
CA GLN A 15 -24.85 -23.31 -9.96
C GLN A 15 -26.24 -23.39 -9.34
N LYS A 16 -26.37 -24.01 -8.16
CA LYS A 16 -27.63 -24.13 -7.44
C LYS A 16 -27.53 -23.33 -6.14
N SER A 17 -28.49 -22.43 -5.92
CA SER A 17 -28.62 -21.68 -4.67
C SER A 17 -30.06 -21.67 -4.18
N TYR A 18 -30.24 -21.91 -2.88
CA TYR A 18 -31.54 -21.95 -2.23
C TYR A 18 -31.59 -20.96 -1.07
N GLY A 19 -32.77 -20.36 -0.83
CA GLY A 19 -33.03 -19.57 0.37
C GLY A 19 -33.54 -20.47 1.48
N VAL A 20 -32.92 -20.40 2.66
CA VAL A 20 -33.25 -21.23 3.82
C VAL A 20 -33.43 -20.32 5.03
N SER A 21 -34.54 -20.49 5.77
CA SER A 21 -34.71 -19.87 7.08
C SER A 21 -34.33 -20.88 8.15
N ALA A 22 -33.29 -20.58 8.93
CA ALA A 22 -32.76 -21.47 9.96
C ALA A 22 -32.48 -20.70 11.27
N PRO A 23 -32.99 -21.14 12.44
CA PRO A 23 -32.67 -20.53 13.72
C PRO A 23 -31.32 -21.01 14.29
N SER A 24 -30.77 -22.12 13.79
CA SER A 24 -29.48 -22.68 14.21
C SER A 24 -28.64 -23.17 13.04
N LEU A 25 -27.34 -23.35 13.27
CA LEU A 25 -26.39 -23.93 12.32
C LEU A 25 -26.77 -25.37 11.97
N ASP A 26 -27.25 -26.15 12.94
CA ASP A 26 -27.72 -27.52 12.68
C ASP A 26 -28.98 -27.54 11.81
N ASP A 27 -29.90 -26.58 12.00
CA ASP A 27 -31.07 -26.45 11.14
C ASP A 27 -30.69 -25.95 9.73
N LEU A 28 -29.68 -25.09 9.62
CA LEU A 28 -29.11 -24.67 8.34
C LEU A 28 -28.49 -25.87 7.61
N LYS A 29 -27.72 -26.72 8.31
CA LYS A 29 -27.17 -27.95 7.75
C LYS A 29 -28.29 -28.85 7.28
N LYS A 30 -29.26 -29.17 8.12
CA LYS A 30 -30.38 -30.06 7.78
C LYS A 30 -31.17 -29.58 6.57
N LYS A 31 -31.66 -28.33 6.60
CA LYS A 31 -32.44 -27.74 5.50
C LYS A 31 -31.60 -27.50 4.25
N GLY A 32 -30.33 -27.13 4.43
CA GLY A 32 -29.37 -26.98 3.35
C GLY A 32 -29.15 -28.30 2.61
N CYS A 33 -28.92 -29.39 3.34
CA CYS A 33 -28.79 -30.74 2.78
C CYS A 33 -30.04 -31.18 2.05
N GLU A 34 -31.22 -30.99 2.65
CA GLU A 34 -32.51 -31.31 2.02
C GLU A 34 -32.70 -30.53 0.70
N SER A 35 -32.37 -29.23 0.70
CA SER A 35 -32.50 -28.39 -0.50
C SER A 35 -31.49 -28.73 -1.61
N LEU A 36 -30.29 -29.17 -1.26
CA LEU A 36 -29.20 -29.49 -2.19
C LEU A 36 -29.21 -30.97 -2.61
N GLY A 37 -30.03 -31.80 -1.98
CA GLY A 37 -30.14 -33.24 -2.26
C GLY A 37 -29.00 -34.07 -1.67
N PHE A 38 -28.34 -33.60 -0.60
CA PHE A 38 -27.31 -34.36 0.11
C PHE A 38 -27.93 -35.40 1.05
N SER A 39 -27.25 -36.54 1.21
CA SER A 39 -27.71 -37.56 2.17
C SER A 39 -27.45 -37.08 3.59
N PRO A 40 -28.39 -37.28 4.55
CA PRO A 40 -28.21 -36.84 5.93
C PRO A 40 -27.09 -37.56 6.68
N SER A 41 -26.52 -38.62 6.10
CA SER A 41 -25.41 -39.40 6.65
C SER A 41 -24.03 -38.90 6.20
N ASP A 42 -23.99 -37.97 5.24
CA ASP A 42 -22.73 -37.52 4.67
C ASP A 42 -22.10 -36.43 5.56
N PRO A 43 -20.79 -36.50 5.86
CA PRO A 43 -20.08 -35.43 6.55
C PRO A 43 -20.00 -34.19 5.66
N ILE A 44 -20.58 -33.09 6.15
CA ILE A 44 -20.74 -31.84 5.39
C ILE A 44 -20.13 -30.68 6.17
N LYS A 45 -19.27 -29.93 5.47
CA LYS A 45 -18.65 -28.71 5.97
C LYS A 45 -19.45 -27.50 5.49
N VAL A 46 -19.73 -26.57 6.41
CA VAL A 46 -20.40 -25.31 6.09
C VAL A 46 -19.34 -24.22 6.05
N VAL A 47 -19.25 -23.51 4.94
CA VAL A 47 -18.32 -22.40 4.76
C VAL A 47 -19.05 -21.15 4.26
N LEU A 48 -18.47 -19.98 4.47
CA LEU A 48 -18.94 -18.76 3.81
C LEU A 48 -18.60 -18.80 2.32
N GLU A 49 -19.56 -18.42 1.49
CA GLU A 49 -19.36 -18.43 0.04
C GLU A 49 -18.36 -17.38 -0.44
N ASN A 50 -18.24 -16.27 0.30
CA ASN A 50 -17.41 -15.11 -0.03
C ASN A 50 -15.90 -15.40 0.07
N ASP A 51 -15.45 -15.99 1.17
CA ASP A 51 -14.02 -16.13 1.50
C ASP A 51 -13.60 -17.55 1.94
N GLY A 52 -14.56 -18.47 2.05
CA GLY A 52 -14.30 -19.85 2.45
C GLY A 52 -14.09 -20.06 3.94
N THR A 53 -14.38 -19.06 4.77
CA THR A 53 -14.33 -19.20 6.23
C THR A 53 -15.25 -20.34 6.66
N ILE A 54 -14.69 -21.30 7.39
CA ILE A 54 -15.43 -22.46 7.91
C ILE A 54 -16.28 -22.01 9.09
N VAL A 55 -17.57 -22.36 9.07
CA VAL A 55 -18.53 -22.01 10.12
C VAL A 55 -18.92 -23.27 10.88
N GLU A 56 -18.28 -23.46 12.04
CA GLU A 56 -18.51 -24.61 12.92
C GLU A 56 -19.25 -24.23 14.21
N ASP A 57 -19.21 -22.96 14.60
CA ASP A 57 -19.76 -22.50 15.87
C ASP A 57 -21.08 -21.72 15.70
N GLN A 58 -22.02 -22.03 16.60
CA GLN A 58 -23.36 -21.43 16.60
C GLN A 58 -23.33 -19.92 16.88
N ALA A 59 -22.37 -19.45 17.68
CA ALA A 59 -22.24 -18.04 18.04
C ALA A 59 -21.86 -17.19 16.81
N TYR A 60 -20.88 -17.63 16.03
CA TYR A 60 -20.49 -17.00 14.77
C TYR A 60 -21.63 -17.00 13.77
N PHE A 61 -22.33 -18.15 13.61
CA PHE A 61 -23.50 -18.22 12.73
C PHE A 61 -24.54 -17.15 13.06
N LEU A 62 -24.83 -16.89 14.33
CA LEU A 62 -25.82 -15.89 14.74
C LEU A 62 -25.35 -14.45 14.49
N CYS A 63 -24.05 -14.17 14.64
CA CYS A 63 -23.46 -12.84 14.44
C CYS A 63 -23.42 -12.39 12.97
N LEU A 64 -23.49 -13.32 12.02
CA LEU A 64 -23.48 -12.98 10.60
C LEU A 64 -24.71 -12.12 10.20
N PRO A 65 -24.67 -11.34 9.11
CA PRO A 65 -25.86 -10.66 8.61
C PRO A 65 -26.98 -11.61 8.17
N SER A 66 -28.21 -11.11 8.08
CA SER A 66 -29.29 -11.82 7.39
C SER A 66 -28.97 -11.95 5.90
N ASN A 67 -29.47 -13.00 5.26
CA ASN A 67 -29.22 -13.37 3.86
C ASN A 67 -27.76 -13.69 3.50
N THR A 68 -26.92 -13.97 4.50
CA THR A 68 -25.56 -14.47 4.29
C THR A 68 -25.57 -15.75 3.46
N LYS A 69 -24.65 -15.84 2.48
CA LYS A 69 -24.52 -16.99 1.57
C LYS A 69 -23.48 -17.98 2.12
N PHE A 70 -23.96 -19.18 2.40
CA PHE A 70 -23.17 -20.31 2.83
C PHE A 70 -23.02 -21.31 1.68
N MET A 71 -21.92 -22.04 1.69
CA MET A 71 -21.69 -23.16 0.79
C MET A 71 -21.55 -24.43 1.63
N LEU A 72 -22.30 -25.47 1.24
CA LEU A 72 -22.19 -26.79 1.85
C LEU A 72 -21.27 -27.63 0.97
N LEU A 73 -20.20 -28.14 1.57
CA LEU A 73 -19.16 -28.92 0.91
C LEU A 73 -19.16 -30.35 1.46
N HIS A 74 -19.09 -31.33 0.57
CA HIS A 74 -18.82 -32.72 0.95
C HIS A 74 -17.35 -32.91 1.34
N ASP A 75 -17.00 -33.97 2.06
CA ASP A 75 -15.63 -34.29 2.51
C ASP A 75 -14.51 -34.23 1.44
N LYS A 76 -14.85 -34.37 0.16
CA LYS A 76 -13.90 -34.35 -0.96
C LYS A 76 -13.88 -33.01 -1.69
N GLU A 77 -14.75 -32.07 -1.32
CA GLU A 77 -14.88 -30.75 -1.92
C GLU A 77 -14.18 -29.73 -1.04
N THR A 78 -13.41 -28.83 -1.65
CA THR A 78 -12.72 -27.75 -0.95
C THR A 78 -13.25 -26.44 -1.48
N TRP A 79 -13.47 -25.44 -0.61
CA TRP A 79 -13.87 -24.12 -1.06
C TRP A 79 -12.86 -23.60 -2.09
N SER A 80 -13.37 -23.06 -3.20
CA SER A 80 -12.56 -22.30 -4.14
C SER A 80 -13.22 -20.94 -4.38
N PRO A 81 -12.44 -19.88 -4.59
CA PRO A 81 -12.98 -18.58 -4.99
C PRO A 81 -13.87 -18.75 -6.21
N ALA A 82 -14.97 -17.99 -6.29
CA ALA A 82 -15.76 -17.97 -7.51
C ALA A 82 -14.83 -17.57 -8.66
N ARG A 83 -14.65 -18.47 -9.65
CA ARG A 83 -14.09 -18.10 -10.94
C ARG A 83 -15.09 -17.16 -11.61
N LYS A 84 -15.03 -15.88 -11.26
CA LYS A 84 -15.41 -14.86 -12.21
C LYS A 84 -14.51 -15.15 -13.41
N ILE A 85 -15.11 -15.36 -14.58
CA ILE A 85 -14.39 -15.21 -15.84
C ILE A 85 -14.10 -13.71 -15.89
N ASP A 86 -13.14 -13.32 -15.08
CA ASP A 86 -12.49 -12.05 -15.13
C ASP A 86 -11.32 -12.30 -16.08
N GLY A 87 -11.23 -11.52 -17.15
CA GLY A 87 -10.40 -11.76 -18.33
C GLY A 87 -8.89 -11.83 -18.09
N GLY A 88 -8.40 -12.03 -16.86
CA GLY A 88 -7.01 -12.00 -16.47
C GLY A 88 -6.33 -13.36 -16.22
N THR A 89 -7.06 -14.48 -16.09
CA THR A 89 -6.44 -15.79 -15.76
C THR A 89 -6.55 -16.87 -16.85
N ALA A 90 -7.14 -16.54 -18.00
CA ALA A 90 -7.31 -17.46 -19.13
C ALA A 90 -6.01 -17.80 -19.91
N TRP A 91 -4.91 -17.08 -19.65
CA TRP A 91 -3.66 -17.24 -20.39
C TRP A 91 -2.78 -18.40 -19.89
N MET A 92 -2.98 -18.84 -18.64
CA MET A 92 -2.12 -19.84 -18.00
C MET A 92 -2.50 -21.30 -18.31
N GLN A 93 -3.52 -21.56 -19.15
CA GLN A 93 -4.00 -22.92 -19.41
C GLN A 93 -4.31 -23.21 -20.89
N ARG A 94 -3.66 -22.49 -21.82
CA ARG A 94 -3.95 -22.53 -23.27
C ARG A 94 -2.78 -22.97 -24.15
N GLU A 95 -1.86 -23.78 -23.64
CA GLU A 95 -1.02 -24.60 -24.52
C GLU A 95 -1.78 -25.89 -24.87
N SER A 96 -2.08 -26.06 -26.16
CA SER A 96 -2.80 -27.19 -26.77
C SER A 96 -4.33 -27.11 -26.77
N VAL A 97 -4.90 -26.29 -27.65
CA VAL A 97 -5.60 -26.74 -28.87
C VAL A 97 -6.04 -25.52 -29.68
N MET A 98 -5.67 -25.51 -30.96
CA MET A 98 -6.27 -24.63 -31.96
C MET A 98 -7.75 -25.00 -32.11
N LEU A 99 -8.65 -24.12 -31.67
CA LEU A 99 -10.04 -24.16 -32.10
C LEU A 99 -10.53 -22.72 -32.27
N GLU A 100 -10.84 -22.37 -33.52
CA GLU A 100 -11.70 -21.23 -33.85
C GLU A 100 -12.91 -21.26 -32.91
N THR A 101 -13.02 -20.23 -32.08
CA THR A 101 -14.20 -20.06 -31.23
C THR A 101 -15.16 -19.15 -31.97
N ASP A 102 -16.18 -19.79 -32.54
CA ASP A 102 -17.44 -19.20 -32.97
C ASP A 102 -18.04 -18.37 -31.83
N SER A 103 -18.07 -17.05 -32.00
CA SER A 103 -18.66 -16.11 -31.05
C SER A 103 -20.12 -15.84 -31.43
N VAL A 104 -21.05 -16.52 -30.78
CA VAL A 104 -22.47 -16.21 -30.84
C VAL A 104 -22.82 -15.02 -29.94
N ASP A 105 -23.05 -13.90 -30.62
CA ASP A 105 -23.80 -12.68 -30.30
C ASP A 105 -24.03 -12.30 -28.81
N ALA A 106 -23.19 -11.40 -28.31
CA ALA A 106 -23.61 -10.33 -27.41
C ALA A 106 -23.22 -9.00 -28.07
N GLY A 107 -24.08 -8.52 -28.97
CA GLY A 107 -23.98 -7.22 -29.59
C GLY A 107 -23.86 -6.09 -28.56
N SER A 108 -22.65 -5.60 -28.38
CA SER A 108 -22.34 -4.18 -28.37
C SER A 108 -20.81 -4.03 -28.41
N SER A 109 -20.29 -3.41 -29.47
CA SER A 109 -18.89 -3.03 -29.62
C SER A 109 -18.52 -1.87 -28.68
N VAL A 110 -18.86 -1.99 -27.39
CA VAL A 110 -18.55 -0.96 -26.40
C VAL A 110 -17.06 -1.06 -26.13
N ALA A 111 -16.34 0.04 -26.32
CA ALA A 111 -14.92 0.07 -26.05
C ALA A 111 -14.68 -0.29 -24.55
N PRO A 112 -13.70 -1.16 -24.24
CA PRO A 112 -13.51 -1.71 -22.89
C PRO A 112 -13.39 -0.66 -21.76
N TRP A 113 -12.93 0.55 -22.08
CA TRP A 113 -12.81 1.65 -21.13
C TRP A 113 -14.17 2.19 -20.64
N LEU A 114 -15.27 1.99 -21.37
CA LEU A 114 -16.59 2.49 -20.95
C LEU A 114 -17.10 1.77 -19.71
N ASP A 115 -16.88 0.45 -19.59
CA ASP A 115 -17.29 -0.30 -18.40
C ASP A 115 -16.50 0.19 -17.18
N LEU A 116 -15.21 0.44 -17.37
CA LEU A 116 -14.33 1.02 -16.35
C LEU A 116 -14.79 2.44 -15.96
N ALA A 117 -15.18 3.26 -16.93
CA ALA A 117 -15.71 4.60 -16.67
C ALA A 117 -17.06 4.55 -15.93
N GLN A 118 -17.93 3.59 -16.25
CA GLN A 118 -19.18 3.38 -15.53
C GLN A 118 -18.94 2.92 -14.09
N GLN A 119 -17.96 2.05 -13.86
CA GLN A 119 -17.57 1.62 -12.53
C GLN A 119 -17.03 2.78 -11.70
N LEU A 120 -16.16 3.62 -12.27
CA LEU A 120 -15.66 4.85 -11.65
C LEU A 120 -16.77 5.85 -11.32
N LYS A 121 -17.77 5.98 -12.19
CA LYS A 121 -18.93 6.84 -11.96
C LYS A 121 -19.75 6.41 -10.75
N GLN A 122 -19.91 5.10 -10.55
CA GLN A 122 -20.64 4.55 -9.42
C GLN A 122 -19.83 4.68 -8.13
N ASP A 123 -18.53 4.41 -8.21
CA ASP A 123 -17.61 4.45 -7.08
C ASP A 123 -16.21 4.87 -7.53
N LEU A 124 -15.80 6.10 -7.17
CA LEU A 124 -14.48 6.62 -7.47
C LEU A 124 -13.36 5.86 -6.77
N THR A 125 -13.65 5.15 -5.66
CA THR A 125 -12.63 4.39 -4.93
C THR A 125 -12.21 3.12 -5.66
N SER A 126 -13.01 2.67 -6.63
CA SER A 126 -12.69 1.52 -7.49
C SER A 126 -11.35 1.66 -8.23
N ILE A 127 -10.88 2.89 -8.45
CA ILE A 127 -9.59 3.22 -9.07
C ILE A 127 -8.39 2.57 -8.37
N ILE A 128 -8.48 2.32 -7.06
CA ILE A 128 -7.40 1.73 -6.25
C ILE A 128 -7.19 0.26 -6.60
N LEU A 129 -8.26 -0.44 -7.00
CA LEU A 129 -8.27 -1.87 -7.28
C LEU A 129 -8.08 -2.19 -8.77
N MET A 130 -8.12 -1.16 -9.63
CA MET A 130 -7.92 -1.33 -11.07
C MET A 130 -6.49 -1.75 -11.39
N SER A 131 -6.36 -2.64 -12.38
CA SER A 131 -5.05 -3.02 -12.88
C SER A 131 -4.40 -1.86 -13.64
N GLU A 132 -3.08 -1.90 -13.77
CA GLU A 132 -2.34 -0.91 -14.56
C GLU A 132 -2.82 -0.87 -16.03
N ALA A 133 -3.16 -2.01 -16.61
CA ALA A 133 -3.74 -2.08 -17.95
C ALA A 133 -5.10 -1.39 -18.04
N ASP A 134 -5.96 -1.56 -17.04
CA ASP A 134 -7.28 -0.91 -16.99
C ASP A 134 -7.15 0.62 -16.83
N LEU A 135 -6.21 1.06 -15.99
CA LEU A 135 -5.88 2.48 -15.85
C LEU A 135 -5.37 3.06 -17.18
N GLN A 136 -4.53 2.31 -17.91
CA GLN A 136 -4.04 2.74 -19.23
C GLN A 136 -5.20 2.88 -20.23
N LEU A 137 -6.17 1.96 -20.25
CA LEU A 137 -7.35 2.07 -21.11
C LEU A 137 -8.18 3.33 -20.84
N LEU A 138 -8.27 3.78 -19.59
CA LEU A 138 -8.93 5.03 -19.22
C LEU A 138 -8.14 6.28 -19.63
N VAL A 139 -6.81 6.20 -19.58
CA VAL A 139 -5.93 7.27 -20.05
C VAL A 139 -6.01 7.42 -21.57
N ASP A 140 -6.02 6.30 -22.30
CA ASP A 140 -6.07 6.27 -23.77
C ASP A 140 -7.46 6.60 -24.34
N ALA A 141 -8.49 6.62 -23.49
CA ALA A 141 -9.85 6.94 -23.89
C ALA A 141 -9.98 8.39 -24.41
N PRO A 142 -10.83 8.64 -25.41
CA PRO A 142 -11.10 10.01 -25.87
C PRO A 142 -11.71 10.85 -24.74
N SER A 143 -11.04 11.94 -24.36
CA SER A 143 -11.36 12.76 -23.18
C SER A 143 -12.80 13.29 -23.16
N THR A 144 -13.36 13.59 -24.33
CA THR A 144 -14.74 14.06 -24.48
C THR A 144 -15.77 12.96 -24.19
N GLU A 145 -15.51 11.73 -24.62
CA GLU A 145 -16.43 10.61 -24.41
C GLU A 145 -16.30 10.09 -22.97
N LEU A 146 -15.07 10.09 -22.42
CA LEU A 146 -14.82 9.78 -21.01
C LEU A 146 -15.54 10.77 -20.09
N ALA A 147 -15.50 12.07 -20.40
CA ALA A 147 -16.24 13.09 -19.67
C ALA A 147 -17.76 12.83 -19.71
N ALA A 148 -18.29 12.47 -20.87
CA ALA A 148 -19.71 12.13 -21.01
C ALA A 148 -20.09 10.88 -20.21
N ALA A 149 -19.25 9.83 -20.24
CA ALA A 149 -19.46 8.59 -19.49
C ALA A 149 -19.49 8.85 -17.97
N LEU A 150 -18.49 9.57 -17.46
CA LEU A 150 -18.35 9.92 -16.04
C LEU A 150 -19.36 10.98 -15.57
N GLY A 151 -19.95 11.76 -16.49
CA GLY A 151 -20.79 12.91 -16.16
C GLY A 151 -19.97 14.11 -15.67
N PHE A 152 -18.73 14.24 -16.13
CA PHE A 152 -17.81 15.32 -15.79
C PHE A 152 -17.74 16.39 -16.89
N GLN A 153 -17.19 17.55 -16.53
CA GLN A 153 -16.71 18.50 -17.53
C GLN A 153 -15.46 17.94 -18.21
N VAL A 154 -15.26 18.23 -19.49
CA VAL A 154 -14.11 17.74 -20.27
C VAL A 154 -12.79 18.01 -19.57
N LYS A 155 -12.59 19.23 -19.07
CA LYS A 155 -11.39 19.62 -18.31
C LYS A 155 -11.14 18.77 -17.04
N LYS A 156 -12.21 18.31 -16.37
CA LYS A 156 -12.07 17.43 -15.20
C LYS A 156 -11.68 16.01 -15.60
N ALA A 157 -12.18 15.52 -16.74
CA ALA A 157 -11.77 14.23 -17.29
C ALA A 157 -10.30 14.27 -17.76
N GLU A 158 -9.88 15.36 -18.41
CA GLU A 158 -8.47 15.58 -18.78
C GLU A 158 -7.55 15.60 -17.55
N ASN A 159 -7.91 16.35 -16.50
CA ASN A 159 -7.15 16.35 -15.25
C ASN A 159 -7.08 14.96 -14.60
N LEU A 160 -8.15 14.17 -14.69
CA LEU A 160 -8.18 12.79 -14.20
C LEU A 160 -7.22 11.91 -15.01
N GLN A 161 -7.25 12.00 -16.35
CA GLN A 161 -6.35 11.28 -17.23
C GLN A 161 -4.88 11.66 -16.98
N GLU A 162 -4.59 12.95 -16.79
CA GLU A 162 -3.25 13.42 -16.42
C GLU A 162 -2.81 12.85 -15.06
N THR A 163 -3.70 12.83 -14.07
CA THR A 163 -3.42 12.25 -12.76
C THR A 163 -3.14 10.75 -12.87
N LEU A 164 -3.94 10.03 -13.67
CA LEU A 164 -3.77 8.60 -13.92
C LEU A 164 -2.43 8.33 -14.62
N GLN A 165 -2.07 9.09 -15.66
CA GLN A 165 -0.79 8.97 -16.34
C GLN A 165 0.38 9.20 -15.38
N ASN A 166 0.34 10.24 -14.54
CA ASN A 166 1.37 10.50 -13.54
C ASN A 166 1.53 9.34 -12.54
N VAL A 167 0.44 8.68 -12.16
CA VAL A 167 0.48 7.49 -11.29
C VAL A 167 1.13 6.31 -12.01
N LEU A 168 0.83 6.10 -13.28
CA LEU A 168 1.45 5.05 -14.09
C LEU A 168 2.95 5.31 -14.26
N ASP A 169 3.33 6.53 -14.63
CA ASP A 169 4.73 6.93 -14.79
C ASP A 169 5.52 6.75 -13.49
N ARG A 170 4.93 7.11 -12.35
CA ARG A 170 5.57 6.90 -11.04
C ARG A 170 5.78 5.42 -10.72
N ARG A 171 4.81 4.56 -11.02
CA ARG A 171 4.95 3.11 -10.82
C ARG A 171 6.05 2.53 -11.72
N GLU A 172 6.13 3.01 -12.95
CA GLU A 172 7.20 2.67 -13.90
C GLU A 172 8.56 3.10 -13.34
N GLU A 173 8.71 4.36 -12.90
CA GLU A 173 9.93 4.90 -12.28
C GLU A 173 10.37 4.07 -11.06
N GLU A 174 9.44 3.72 -10.17
CA GLU A 174 9.72 2.91 -8.98
C GLU A 174 10.29 1.53 -9.35
N ARG A 175 9.75 0.88 -10.39
CA ARG A 175 10.25 -0.41 -10.87
C ARG A 175 11.62 -0.27 -11.54
N GLN A 176 11.86 0.78 -12.34
CA GLN A 176 13.18 1.06 -12.92
C GLN A 176 14.22 1.32 -11.82
N SER A 177 13.88 2.10 -10.80
CA SER A 177 14.76 2.37 -9.66
C SER A 177 15.06 1.09 -8.89
N LYS A 178 14.07 0.21 -8.69
CA LYS A 178 14.27 -1.07 -8.01
C LYS A 178 15.23 -1.98 -8.79
N GLU A 179 15.08 -2.05 -10.11
CA GLU A 179 15.97 -2.84 -10.97
C GLU A 179 17.42 -2.31 -10.90
N LEU A 180 17.60 -0.99 -10.97
CA LEU A 180 18.92 -0.37 -10.83
C LEU A 180 19.58 -0.68 -9.48
N LEU A 181 18.81 -0.58 -8.38
CA LEU A 181 19.31 -0.92 -7.04
C LEU A 181 19.69 -2.40 -6.93
N GLN A 182 18.92 -3.30 -7.53
CA GLN A 182 19.26 -4.73 -7.56
C GLN A 182 20.56 -4.98 -8.31
N LEU A 183 20.78 -4.30 -9.45
CA LEU A 183 22.04 -4.38 -10.17
C LEU A 183 23.21 -3.85 -9.32
N TYR A 184 23.02 -2.73 -8.61
CA TYR A 184 24.03 -2.18 -7.70
C TYR A 184 24.37 -3.15 -6.56
N LEU A 185 23.37 -3.70 -5.87
CA LEU A 185 23.60 -4.69 -4.80
C LEU A 185 24.35 -5.91 -5.32
N LYS A 186 23.95 -6.44 -6.49
CA LYS A 186 24.65 -7.56 -7.13
C LYS A 186 26.09 -7.22 -7.53
N THR A 187 26.38 -5.96 -7.88
CA THR A 187 27.77 -5.53 -8.11
C THR A 187 28.56 -5.43 -6.82
N VAL A 188 27.98 -4.91 -5.75
CA VAL A 188 28.63 -4.81 -4.43
C VAL A 188 28.93 -6.21 -3.88
N GLU A 189 27.98 -7.15 -3.91
CA GLU A 189 28.20 -8.54 -3.49
C GLU A 189 29.33 -9.22 -4.28
N LYS A 190 29.46 -8.90 -5.57
CA LYS A 190 30.55 -9.43 -6.40
C LYS A 190 31.90 -8.79 -6.06
N GLU A 191 31.93 -7.51 -5.71
CA GLU A 191 33.15 -6.83 -5.26
C GLU A 191 33.61 -7.37 -3.91
N ASP A 192 32.69 -7.59 -2.98
CA ASP A 192 32.96 -8.21 -1.66
C ASP A 192 33.49 -9.64 -1.82
N ASN A 193 32.84 -10.47 -2.65
CA ASN A 193 33.30 -11.84 -2.92
C ASN A 193 34.69 -11.87 -3.61
N GLN A 194 35.01 -10.89 -4.46
CA GLN A 194 36.35 -10.78 -5.08
C GLN A 194 37.44 -10.32 -4.10
N GLN A 195 37.08 -9.52 -3.09
CA GLN A 195 37.99 -9.15 -2.02
C GLN A 195 38.24 -10.30 -1.03
N GLU A 196 37.23 -11.14 -0.78
CA GLU A 196 37.37 -12.35 0.03
C GLU A 196 38.20 -13.44 -0.67
N GLU A 197 38.03 -13.64 -1.98
CA GLU A 197 38.85 -14.59 -2.76
C GLU A 197 40.31 -14.14 -2.92
N ALA A 198 40.59 -12.83 -2.93
CA ALA A 198 41.96 -12.30 -2.96
C ALA A 198 42.66 -12.35 -1.58
N GLY A 199 41.93 -12.56 -0.49
CA GLY A 199 42.45 -12.63 0.88
C GLY A 199 42.82 -14.05 1.36
N GLN A 200 42.37 -15.10 0.68
CA GLN A 200 42.55 -16.50 1.11
C GLN A 200 43.86 -17.15 0.63
N SER A 201 44.94 -16.38 0.51
CA SER A 201 46.30 -16.93 0.35
C SER A 201 47.21 -16.60 1.54
N SER A 202 46.71 -16.75 2.78
CA SER A 202 47.58 -16.97 3.93
C SER A 202 46.79 -17.35 5.19
N THR A 203 47.30 -18.39 5.87
CA THR A 203 47.11 -18.81 7.26
C THR A 203 45.81 -19.52 7.66
N ASP A 204 45.88 -20.85 7.52
CA ASP A 204 45.76 -21.86 8.60
C ASP A 204 45.38 -21.39 10.02
N ASP A 205 44.51 -22.19 10.61
CA ASP A 205 44.28 -22.48 12.04
C ASP A 205 43.01 -21.92 12.72
N GLY A 206 42.33 -22.82 13.42
CA GLY A 206 40.88 -22.80 13.63
C GLY A 206 40.32 -21.97 14.79
N VAL A 207 38.99 -21.85 14.81
CA VAL A 207 38.07 -22.28 15.87
C VAL A 207 36.67 -21.77 15.52
N ALA A 208 35.72 -22.70 15.48
CA ALA A 208 34.30 -22.42 15.40
C ALA A 208 33.83 -21.76 16.71
N GLY A 209 33.27 -20.56 16.61
CA GLY A 209 32.62 -19.85 17.69
C GLY A 209 31.34 -19.23 17.18
N ASP A 210 30.25 -19.99 17.32
CA ASP A 210 28.87 -19.54 17.29
C ASP A 210 28.69 -18.33 18.23
N VAL A 211 28.25 -17.19 17.69
CA VAL A 211 27.83 -16.04 18.50
C VAL A 211 26.55 -15.45 17.92
N ASP A 212 25.45 -15.93 18.49
CA ASP A 212 24.13 -15.32 18.54
C ASP A 212 24.25 -13.80 18.81
N MET A 213 23.65 -12.96 17.96
CA MET A 213 23.73 -11.50 18.03
C MET A 213 22.53 -10.93 18.80
N PRO A 214 22.70 -10.44 20.04
CA PRO A 214 21.69 -9.63 20.69
C PRO A 214 21.68 -8.21 20.11
N ASP A 215 20.48 -7.73 19.79
CA ASP A 215 20.14 -6.39 19.27
C ASP A 215 20.40 -5.30 20.34
N GLY A 216 21.67 -5.08 20.66
CA GLY A 216 22.16 -4.08 21.60
C GLY A 216 22.80 -2.90 20.86
N ILE A 217 22.42 -1.67 21.22
CA ILE A 217 23.06 -0.45 20.74
C ILE A 217 24.52 -0.44 21.23
N GLU A 218 25.44 -0.89 20.39
CA GLU A 218 26.87 -0.78 20.66
C GLU A 218 27.33 0.66 20.39
N VAL A 219 27.47 1.42 21.47
CA VAL A 219 28.19 2.69 21.48
C VAL A 219 29.67 2.37 21.58
N ASP A 220 30.46 2.84 20.62
CA ASP A 220 31.91 2.65 20.67
C ASP A 220 32.45 3.41 21.89
N SER A 221 32.82 2.68 22.93
CA SER A 221 33.16 3.23 24.25
C SER A 221 34.41 4.13 24.21
N ALA A 222 35.25 3.98 23.18
CA ALA A 222 36.44 4.81 22.97
C ALA A 222 36.09 6.19 22.37
N SER A 223 35.08 6.26 21.51
CA SER A 223 34.73 7.49 20.78
C SER A 223 33.43 8.13 21.25
N GLY A 224 32.58 7.43 22.01
CA GLY A 224 31.28 7.92 22.48
C GLY A 224 30.24 8.14 21.38
N PHE A 225 30.49 7.64 20.17
CA PHE A 225 29.55 7.67 19.06
C PHE A 225 28.92 6.29 18.87
N MET A 226 27.70 6.25 18.35
CA MET A 226 27.11 5.01 17.87
C MET A 226 27.96 4.44 16.74
N SER A 227 28.13 3.11 16.70
CA SER A 227 28.88 2.42 15.64
C SER A 227 28.42 2.84 14.23
N ARG A 228 27.10 2.99 14.05
CA ARG A 228 26.48 3.50 12.81
C ARG A 228 26.97 4.90 12.42
N THR A 229 27.09 5.82 13.37
CA THR A 229 27.52 7.21 13.13
C THR A 229 28.96 7.24 12.61
N LEU A 230 29.85 6.43 13.19
CA LEU A 230 31.23 6.31 12.71
C LEU A 230 31.33 5.68 11.33
N MET A 231 30.52 4.65 11.06
CA MET A 231 30.47 3.99 9.75
C MET A 231 30.03 4.97 8.66
N VAL A 232 29.03 5.81 8.93
CA VAL A 232 28.57 6.86 8.00
C VAL A 232 29.67 7.90 7.79
N LEU A 233 30.28 8.41 8.87
CA LEU A 233 31.35 9.41 8.78
C LEU A 233 32.58 8.90 8.02
N LYS A 234 32.93 7.62 8.17
CA LYS A 234 34.07 6.98 7.49
C LYS A 234 33.77 6.55 6.05
N GLY A 235 32.52 6.65 5.60
CA GLY A 235 32.09 6.26 4.25
C GLY A 235 32.63 7.16 3.13
N LYS A 236 32.46 6.74 1.88
CA LYS A 236 32.90 7.47 0.66
C LYS A 236 31.91 8.53 0.15
N THR A 237 30.76 8.67 0.80
CA THR A 237 29.66 9.60 0.42
C THR A 237 29.70 10.85 1.29
N SER A 238 28.96 11.91 0.96
CA SER A 238 28.71 13.09 1.83
C SER A 238 28.05 12.66 3.15
N PRO A 239 28.81 12.50 4.26
CA PRO A 239 28.23 11.95 5.48
C PRO A 239 27.30 12.95 6.19
N GLU A 240 27.51 14.25 6.02
CA GLU A 240 26.76 15.33 6.66
C GLU A 240 25.25 15.27 6.36
N THR A 241 24.87 14.82 5.15
CA THR A 241 23.46 14.73 4.76
C THR A 241 22.77 13.49 5.33
N ARG A 242 23.52 12.47 5.76
CA ARG A 242 22.99 11.15 6.18
C ARG A 242 22.86 10.98 7.69
N LEU A 243 23.43 11.91 8.45
CA LEU A 243 23.37 11.94 9.90
C LEU A 243 22.08 12.61 10.39
N SER A 244 21.63 12.22 11.58
CA SER A 244 20.55 12.93 12.28
C SER A 244 21.02 14.32 12.72
N THR A 245 20.08 15.22 13.00
CA THR A 245 20.43 16.57 13.51
C THR A 245 21.17 16.50 14.84
N GLU A 246 20.85 15.51 15.69
CA GLU A 246 21.52 15.26 16.97
C GLU A 246 22.95 14.72 16.76
N ASP A 247 23.14 13.76 15.86
CA ASP A 247 24.47 13.26 15.50
C ASP A 247 25.35 14.37 14.92
N LEU A 248 24.81 15.21 14.03
CA LEU A 248 25.52 16.37 13.48
C LEU A 248 25.97 17.32 14.59
N GLN A 249 25.09 17.62 15.54
CA GLN A 249 25.43 18.47 16.67
C GLN A 249 26.52 17.85 17.55
N MET A 250 26.46 16.54 17.82
CA MET A 250 27.51 15.85 18.58
C MET A 250 28.87 15.89 17.86
N VAL A 251 28.88 15.62 16.55
CA VAL A 251 30.09 15.65 15.73
C VAL A 251 30.70 17.06 15.72
N VAL A 252 29.90 18.10 15.46
CA VAL A 252 30.36 19.50 15.44
C VAL A 252 30.87 19.93 16.81
N THR A 253 30.17 19.57 17.89
CA THR A 253 30.55 19.96 19.27
C THR A 253 31.87 19.32 19.71
N ARG A 254 32.20 18.11 19.22
CA ARG A 254 33.47 17.44 19.52
C ARG A 254 34.69 18.16 18.95
N GLY A 255 34.54 18.88 17.83
CA GLY A 255 35.61 19.66 17.21
C GLY A 255 36.68 18.83 16.49
N VAL A 256 37.57 19.53 15.78
CA VAL A 256 38.52 18.94 14.82
C VAL A 256 39.52 18.00 15.48
N ASP A 257 40.11 18.39 16.61
CA ASP A 257 41.17 17.61 17.27
C ASP A 257 40.66 16.26 17.79
N ALA A 258 39.48 16.23 18.41
CA ALA A 258 38.89 14.99 18.91
C ALA A 258 38.42 14.10 17.76
N MET A 259 37.80 14.69 16.72
CA MET A 259 37.34 13.94 15.55
C MET A 259 38.50 13.37 14.73
N LYS A 260 39.66 14.03 14.73
CA LYS A 260 40.89 13.54 14.08
C LYS A 260 41.33 12.22 14.70
N GLN A 261 41.31 12.13 16.03
CA GLN A 261 41.64 10.90 16.77
C GLN A 261 40.61 9.79 16.55
N VAL A 262 39.32 10.13 16.57
CA VAL A 262 38.21 9.15 16.39
C VAL A 262 38.18 8.57 14.97
N LEU A 263 38.40 9.42 13.97
CA LEU A 263 38.34 9.01 12.57
C LEU A 263 39.67 8.43 12.05
N GLY A 264 40.79 8.74 12.72
CA GLY A 264 42.13 8.36 12.27
C GLY A 264 42.52 9.06 10.96
N TRP A 265 41.99 10.26 10.73
CA TRP A 265 42.21 11.04 9.50
C TRP A 265 43.21 12.15 9.72
N ASP A 266 43.69 12.73 8.61
CA ASP A 266 44.49 13.96 8.67
C ASP A 266 43.61 15.17 9.03
N GLU A 267 44.26 16.23 9.51
CA GLU A 267 43.59 17.42 10.02
C GLU A 267 42.81 18.18 8.95
N ALA A 268 43.34 18.25 7.73
CA ALA A 268 42.69 18.97 6.63
C ALA A 268 41.38 18.26 6.23
N LYS A 269 41.41 16.93 6.14
CA LYS A 269 40.26 16.09 5.82
C LYS A 269 39.22 16.14 6.93
N THR A 270 39.63 16.06 8.20
CA THR A 270 38.71 16.16 9.34
C THR A 270 38.10 17.56 9.45
N ALA A 271 38.88 18.62 9.21
CA ALA A 271 38.38 20.00 9.21
C ALA A 271 37.36 20.23 8.09
N ALA A 272 37.64 19.74 6.87
CA ALA A 272 36.70 19.83 5.75
C ALA A 272 35.38 19.11 6.05
N LEU A 273 35.45 17.91 6.65
CA LEU A 273 34.27 17.16 7.09
C LEU A 273 33.46 17.95 8.12
N LEU A 274 34.11 18.49 9.16
CA LEU A 274 33.42 19.25 10.21
C LEU A 274 32.77 20.51 9.67
N GLN A 275 33.42 21.20 8.74
CA GLN A 275 32.86 22.37 8.07
C GLN A 275 31.60 22.00 7.26
N ALA A 276 31.62 20.86 6.56
CA ALA A 276 30.44 20.36 5.85
C ALA A 276 29.29 20.01 6.81
N CYS A 277 29.61 19.33 7.93
CA CYS A 277 28.64 19.04 8.99
C CYS A 277 28.03 20.30 9.61
N GLU A 278 28.84 21.34 9.86
CA GLU A 278 28.40 22.61 10.42
C GLU A 278 27.50 23.38 9.45
N ALA A 279 27.85 23.40 8.16
CA ALA A 279 27.05 24.02 7.12
C ALA A 279 25.68 23.33 6.99
N GLU A 280 25.66 21.99 7.01
CA GLU A 280 24.43 21.21 6.94
C GLU A 280 23.56 21.39 8.19
N LEU A 281 24.16 21.39 9.38
CA LEU A 281 23.45 21.64 10.63
C LEU A 281 22.81 23.05 10.63
N SER A 282 23.56 24.06 10.21
CA SER A 282 23.08 25.44 10.10
C SER A 282 21.90 25.55 9.13
N ARG A 283 21.98 24.88 7.98
CA ARG A 283 20.90 24.81 7.00
C ARG A 283 19.63 24.20 7.59
N ARG A 284 19.74 23.08 8.32
CA ARG A 284 18.60 22.41 8.95
C ARG A 284 17.96 23.26 10.04
N LEU A 285 18.77 23.91 10.88
CA LEU A 285 18.27 24.80 11.93
C LEU A 285 17.54 26.01 11.35
N GLN A 286 18.07 26.61 10.28
CA GLN A 286 17.41 27.72 9.58
C GLN A 286 16.06 27.30 8.99
N GLN A 287 15.97 26.11 8.40
CA GLN A 287 14.70 25.56 7.90
C GLN A 287 13.68 25.36 9.03
N ILE A 288 14.10 24.81 10.17
CA ILE A 288 13.24 24.63 11.34
C ILE A 288 12.72 25.99 11.84
N GLN A 289 13.59 27.00 11.95
CA GLN A 289 13.21 28.35 12.37
C GLN A 289 12.22 29.01 11.38
N ALA A 290 12.44 28.83 10.08
CA ALA A 290 11.52 29.33 9.06
C ALA A 290 10.14 28.68 9.18
N MET A 291 10.07 27.37 9.39
CA MET A 291 8.80 26.66 9.61
C MET A 291 8.08 27.10 10.88
N GLN A 292 8.81 27.28 11.99
CA GLN A 292 8.23 27.77 13.25
C GLN A 292 7.67 29.19 13.10
N SER A 293 8.35 30.04 12.33
CA SER A 293 7.87 31.39 12.01
C SER A 293 6.54 31.36 11.25
N ILE A 294 6.42 30.48 10.25
CA ILE A 294 5.17 30.29 9.50
C ILE A 294 4.04 29.81 10.44
N SER A 295 4.31 28.81 11.28
CA SER A 295 3.33 28.28 12.23
C SER A 295 2.82 29.36 13.20
N ASN A 296 3.72 30.18 13.75
CA ASN A 296 3.35 31.27 14.66
C ASN A 296 2.52 32.35 13.94
N THR A 297 2.87 32.71 12.69
CA THR A 297 2.07 33.68 11.91
C THR A 297 0.66 33.16 11.56
N GLN A 298 0.48 31.85 11.35
CA GLN A 298 -0.84 31.25 11.13
C GLN A 298 -1.71 31.29 12.40
N LEU A 299 -1.11 31.14 13.59
CA LEU A 299 -1.82 31.23 14.86
C LEU A 299 -2.26 32.68 15.17
N ASP A 300 -1.44 33.67 14.84
CA ASP A 300 -1.79 35.09 15.01
C ASP A 300 -2.82 35.58 13.99
N GLY A 301 -2.73 35.13 12.73
CA GLY A 301 -3.75 35.43 11.71
C GLY A 301 -5.15 34.88 12.07
N ARG A 302 -5.21 33.73 12.76
CA ARG A 302 -6.47 33.15 13.24
C ARG A 302 -7.09 33.89 14.42
N ARG A 303 -6.29 34.58 15.25
CA ARG A 303 -6.78 35.43 16.35
C ARG A 303 -7.31 36.79 15.86
N GLN A 304 -6.75 37.33 14.77
CA GLN A 304 -7.22 38.60 14.20
C GLN A 304 -8.52 38.44 13.39
N SER A 305 -8.76 37.27 12.76
CA SER A 305 -10.00 37.00 12.05
C SER A 305 -11.24 36.81 12.95
N SER A 306 -11.08 36.61 14.26
CA SER A 306 -12.20 36.49 15.21
C SER A 306 -12.66 37.80 15.84
N GLY A 307 -12.00 38.94 15.55
CA GLY A 307 -12.29 40.24 16.17
C GLY A 307 -13.10 41.23 15.32
N THR A 308 -13.42 40.91 14.07
CA THR A 308 -13.96 41.90 13.11
C THR A 308 -15.27 41.43 12.47
N SER A 309 -16.28 41.13 13.30
CA SER A 309 -17.66 40.87 12.83
C SER A 309 -18.67 41.30 13.89
N ALA A 310 -18.70 42.58 14.24
CA ALA A 310 -19.87 43.21 14.85
C ALA A 310 -19.85 44.69 14.46
N GLU A 311 -21.02 45.22 14.13
CA GLU A 311 -21.29 46.62 13.75
C GLU A 311 -21.05 46.95 12.27
N ASP A 312 -22.03 46.64 11.42
CA ASP A 312 -22.81 47.69 10.75
C ASP A 312 -24.06 47.10 10.08
N SER A 313 -25.24 47.51 10.53
CA SER A 313 -26.52 47.29 9.85
C SER A 313 -27.49 48.37 10.31
N VAL A 314 -27.29 49.58 9.79
CA VAL A 314 -28.22 50.70 9.94
C VAL A 314 -29.39 50.52 8.96
N GLU A 315 -30.56 50.39 9.56
CA GLU A 315 -31.91 50.27 9.02
C GLU A 315 -32.35 51.55 8.26
N ARG A 316 -32.91 51.42 7.03
CA ARG A 316 -33.62 52.51 6.34
C ARG A 316 -35.13 52.32 6.48
N PRO A 317 -35.91 53.33 6.92
CA PRO A 317 -37.35 53.19 7.01
C PRO A 317 -38.02 53.55 5.68
N ALA A 318 -39.04 52.76 5.32
CA ALA A 318 -39.96 53.02 4.23
C ALA A 318 -41.04 54.01 4.68
N THR A 319 -41.14 55.15 4.00
CA THR A 319 -42.25 56.09 4.16
C THR A 319 -43.38 55.72 3.20
N GLY A 320 -44.54 55.38 3.76
CA GLY A 320 -45.83 55.35 3.06
C GLY A 320 -46.83 56.23 3.80
N GLY A 321 -47.58 57.05 3.07
CA GLY A 321 -48.71 57.79 3.62
C GLY A 321 -49.18 58.97 2.77
N THR A 322 -50.27 58.69 2.02
CA THR A 322 -51.30 59.58 1.43
C THR A 322 -50.90 60.60 0.36
#